data_AF-H1LZ26-F1
#
_entry.id   AF-H1LZ26-F1
#
_cell.length_a   1.000
_cell.length_b   1.000
_cell.length_c   1.000
_cell.angle_alpha   90.00
_cell.angle_beta   90.00
_cell.angle_gamma   90.00
#
_symmetry.space_group_name_H-M   'P 1'
#
loop_
_entity.id
_entity.type
_entity.pdbx_description
1 polymer ?
#
loop_
_entity_poly.entity_id
_entity_poly.type
_entity_poly.pdbx_seq_one_letter_code
_entity_poly.pdbx_strand_id
1 'polypeptide(L)'
;SEESRPRAFSTPVELNIGHFLLYSLIDELDVKETIDILASQMRFQFSVFDLITQLIYARVISPCSKSKTASHVFPYLYGSSIISEDQVYDGCSFIGESYKKYIDLFNHSY
;
A
#
# COMPACT_ATOMS: atom_id res chain seq x y z
N SER A 1 -3.36 -41.73 7.74
CA SER A 1 -3.47 -40.97 6.48
C SER A 1 -2.81 -39.62 6.70
N GLU A 2 -1.79 -39.28 5.91
CA GLU A 2 -1.13 -37.97 5.93
C GLU A 2 -2.14 -36.90 5.46
N GLU A 3 -3.00 -36.46 6.36
CA GLU A 3 -3.99 -35.43 6.07
C GLU A 3 -3.40 -34.06 6.38
N SER A 4 -3.20 -33.29 5.31
CA SER A 4 -2.77 -31.88 5.26
C SER A 4 -1.29 -31.58 5.51
N ARG A 5 -0.39 -32.07 4.65
CA ARG A 5 0.77 -31.25 4.30
C ARG A 5 0.24 -29.99 3.59
N PRO A 6 0.46 -28.76 4.08
CA PRO A 6 0.05 -27.56 3.36
C PRO A 6 0.81 -27.55 2.03
N ARG A 7 0.08 -27.67 0.92
CA ARG A 7 0.68 -27.64 -0.40
C ARG A 7 1.20 -26.22 -0.65
N ALA A 8 2.44 -26.18 -1.12
CA ALA A 8 3.18 -25.00 -1.53
C ALA A 8 2.36 -24.08 -2.44
N PHE A 9 2.68 -22.78 -2.35
CA PHE A 9 2.11 -21.63 -3.08
C PHE A 9 0.87 -21.00 -2.43
N SER A 10 1.10 -20.20 -1.39
CA SER A 10 0.14 -19.27 -0.77
C SER A 10 -0.07 -17.98 -1.57
N THR A 11 0.49 -17.89 -2.77
CA THR A 11 0.26 -16.76 -3.68
C THR A 11 -1.14 -16.86 -4.27
N PRO A 12 -1.92 -15.78 -4.26
CA PRO A 12 -3.25 -15.81 -4.87
C PRO A 12 -3.16 -16.20 -6.35
N VAL A 13 -4.07 -17.06 -6.77
CA VAL A 13 -4.12 -17.62 -8.13
C VAL A 13 -4.42 -16.52 -9.16
N GLU A 14 -5.03 -15.41 -8.73
CA GLU A 14 -5.37 -14.25 -9.56
C GLU A 14 -4.93 -12.96 -8.86
N LEU A 15 -4.32 -12.04 -9.63
CA LEU A 15 -3.91 -10.72 -9.16
C LEU A 15 -4.70 -9.63 -9.89
N ASN A 16 -5.04 -8.57 -9.15
CA ASN A 16 -5.76 -7.41 -9.63
C ASN A 16 -4.79 -6.36 -10.18
N ILE A 17 -4.88 -6.15 -11.50
CA ILE A 17 -4.12 -5.14 -12.26
C ILE A 17 -4.94 -3.89 -12.56
N GLY A 18 -6.17 -3.76 -12.04
CA GLY A 18 -7.08 -2.66 -12.33
C GLY A 18 -6.57 -1.27 -11.91
N HIS A 19 -5.51 -1.22 -11.12
CA HIS A 19 -4.84 0.01 -10.68
C HIS A 19 -3.73 0.49 -11.62
N PHE A 20 -3.48 -0.18 -12.76
CA PHE A 20 -2.30 0.10 -13.60
C PHE A 20 -2.17 1.58 -14.05
N LEU A 21 -3.28 2.27 -14.36
CA LEU A 21 -3.23 3.69 -14.72
C LEU A 21 -2.81 4.56 -13.54
N LEU A 22 -3.25 4.22 -12.33
CA LEU A 22 -2.83 4.92 -11.11
C LEU A 22 -1.36 4.64 -10.82
N TYR A 23 -0.90 3.42 -11.07
CA TYR A 23 0.52 3.08 -10.97
C TYR A 23 1.35 3.98 -11.88
N SER A 24 0.98 4.11 -13.15
CA SER A 24 1.68 5.02 -14.09
C SER A 24 1.64 6.48 -13.66
N LEU A 25 0.53 6.96 -13.09
CA LEU A 25 0.45 8.33 -12.55
C LEU A 25 1.36 8.53 -11.33
N ILE A 26 1.39 7.58 -10.41
CA ILE A 26 2.26 7.63 -9.23
C ILE A 26 3.73 7.61 -9.64
N ASP A 27 4.09 6.81 -10.65
CA ASP A 27 5.43 6.74 -11.20
C ASP A 27 5.86 8.08 -11.81
N GLU A 28 4.98 8.71 -12.62
CA GLU A 28 5.24 10.03 -13.22
C GLU A 28 5.35 11.16 -12.19
N LEU A 29 4.64 11.07 -11.07
CA LEU A 29 4.73 12.07 -10.00
C LEU A 29 6.09 12.05 -9.26
N ASP A 30 6.84 10.96 -9.35
CA ASP A 30 8.20 10.80 -8.78
C ASP A 30 8.33 11.22 -7.29
N VAL A 31 7.30 10.94 -6.48
CA VAL A 31 7.23 11.39 -5.07
C VAL A 31 7.92 10.46 -4.08
N LYS A 32 8.46 9.32 -4.53
CA LYS A 32 8.97 8.25 -3.66
C LYS A 32 10.09 8.73 -2.75
N GLU A 33 11.12 9.35 -3.30
CA GLU A 33 12.28 9.81 -2.52
C GLU A 33 11.85 10.79 -1.43
N THR A 34 10.95 11.72 -1.77
CA THR A 34 10.43 12.69 -0.80
C THR A 34 9.66 12.02 0.33
N ILE A 35 8.82 11.01 0.03
CA ILE A 35 8.10 10.24 1.04
C ILE A 35 9.07 9.46 1.94
N ASP A 36 10.10 8.84 1.37
CA ASP A 36 11.11 8.10 2.12
C ASP A 36 11.87 9.01 3.09
N ILE A 37 12.21 10.23 2.66
CA ILE A 37 12.83 11.26 3.52
C ILE A 37 11.89 11.64 4.68
N LEU A 38 10.61 11.90 4.40
CA LEU A 38 9.62 12.24 5.42
C LEU A 38 9.45 11.11 6.45
N ALA A 39 9.49 9.86 6.02
CA ALA A 39 9.33 8.68 6.86
C ALA A 39 10.61 8.26 7.63
N SER A 40 11.78 8.75 7.23
CA SER A 40 13.10 8.31 7.74
C SER A 40 13.26 8.38 9.27
N GLN A 41 12.56 9.31 9.94
CA GLN A 41 12.63 9.49 11.39
C GLN A 41 11.84 8.42 12.18
N MET A 42 10.87 7.77 11.54
CA MET A 42 9.90 6.89 12.21
C MET A 42 10.34 5.43 12.35
N ARG A 43 11.45 5.05 11.71
CA ARG A 43 12.04 3.68 11.77
C ARG A 43 11.03 2.55 11.48
N PHE A 44 10.05 2.80 10.61
CA PHE A 44 9.13 1.76 10.16
C PHE A 44 9.89 0.58 9.52
N GLN A 45 9.38 -0.62 9.73
CA GLN A 45 9.88 -1.84 9.10
C GLN A 45 9.20 -2.12 7.75
N PHE A 46 8.48 -1.14 7.22
CA PHE A 46 7.77 -1.17 5.94
C PHE A 46 7.93 0.16 5.21
N SER A 47 7.77 0.13 3.89
CA SER A 47 7.81 1.34 3.05
C SER A 47 6.52 2.15 3.22
N VAL A 48 6.65 3.41 3.66
CA VAL A 48 5.51 4.32 3.75
C VAL A 48 5.00 4.68 2.35
N PHE A 49 5.89 4.78 1.36
CA PHE A 49 5.51 4.95 -0.04
C PHE A 49 4.61 3.80 -0.51
N ASP A 50 5.05 2.55 -0.33
CA ASP A 50 4.30 1.36 -0.78
C ASP A 50 2.95 1.27 -0.07
N LEU A 51 2.89 1.63 1.22
CA LEU A 51 1.65 1.73 1.98
C LEU A 51 0.69 2.74 1.36
N ILE A 52 1.13 3.97 1.11
CA ILE A 52 0.30 5.03 0.54
C ILE A 52 -0.22 4.59 -0.83
N THR A 53 0.65 4.11 -1.71
CA THR A 53 0.26 3.72 -3.07
C THR A 53 -0.70 2.55 -3.09
N GLN A 54 -0.46 1.51 -2.27
CA GLN A 54 -1.40 0.38 -2.17
C GLN A 54 -2.73 0.78 -1.56
N LEU A 55 -2.76 1.70 -0.59
CA LEU A 55 -4.01 2.25 -0.07
C LEU A 55 -4.78 3.02 -1.16
N ILE A 56 -4.11 3.83 -1.97
CA ILE A 56 -4.71 4.52 -3.11
C ILE A 56 -5.33 3.51 -4.08
N TYR A 57 -4.54 2.50 -4.50
CA TYR A 57 -5.00 1.44 -5.42
C TYR A 57 -6.20 0.68 -4.86
N ALA A 58 -6.14 0.29 -3.57
CA ALA A 58 -7.21 -0.43 -2.91
C ALA A 58 -8.51 0.36 -2.85
N ARG A 59 -8.46 1.70 -2.69
CA ARG A 59 -9.66 2.54 -2.67
C ARG A 59 -10.39 2.59 -4.01
N VAL A 60 -9.66 2.52 -5.11
CA VAL A 60 -10.26 2.50 -6.46
C VAL A 60 -10.77 1.11 -6.83
N ILE A 61 -10.06 0.06 -6.42
CA ILE A 61 -10.45 -1.33 -6.71
C ILE A 61 -11.63 -1.80 -5.86
N SER A 62 -11.57 -1.61 -4.53
CA SER A 62 -12.59 -2.09 -3.60
C SER A 62 -12.56 -1.26 -2.30
N PRO A 63 -13.27 -0.12 -2.25
CA PRO A 63 -13.32 0.70 -1.05
C PRO A 63 -14.00 -0.07 0.09
N CYS A 64 -13.25 -0.34 1.15
CA CYS A 64 -13.72 -1.09 2.32
C CYS A 64 -13.00 -0.63 3.60
N SER A 65 -13.30 -1.28 4.73
CA SER A 65 -12.61 -1.00 6.00
C SER A 65 -11.11 -1.27 5.90
N LYS A 66 -10.32 -0.69 6.83
CA LYS A 66 -8.86 -0.94 6.90
C LYS A 66 -8.53 -2.42 7.06
N SER A 67 -9.22 -3.11 7.98
CA SER A 67 -9.08 -4.55 8.15
C SER A 67 -9.36 -5.34 6.87
N LYS A 68 -10.47 -5.05 6.17
CA LYS A 68 -10.79 -5.70 4.88
C LYS A 68 -9.77 -5.34 3.78
N THR A 69 -9.26 -4.12 3.77
CA THR A 69 -8.22 -3.69 2.82
C THR A 69 -6.98 -4.57 2.98
N ALA A 70 -6.47 -4.72 4.20
CA ALA A 70 -5.27 -5.50 4.49
C ALA A 70 -5.46 -7.01 4.24
N SER A 71 -6.62 -7.57 4.55
CA SER A 71 -6.87 -9.02 4.47
C SER A 71 -7.43 -9.50 3.13
N HIS A 72 -8.14 -8.65 2.37
CA HIS A 72 -8.89 -9.05 1.17
C HIS A 72 -8.53 -8.27 -0.10
N VAL A 73 -7.81 -7.14 0.01
CA VAL A 73 -7.40 -6.35 -1.17
C VAL A 73 -5.91 -6.46 -1.39
N PHE A 74 -5.08 -6.13 -0.38
CA PHE A 74 -3.62 -6.16 -0.51
C PHE A 74 -3.06 -7.49 -1.01
N PRO A 75 -3.50 -8.67 -0.52
CA PRO A 75 -2.93 -9.93 -0.99
C PRO A 75 -3.13 -10.16 -2.50
N TYR A 76 -4.19 -9.58 -3.07
CA TYR A 76 -4.55 -9.74 -4.47
C TYR A 76 -4.09 -8.57 -5.35
N LEU A 77 -3.40 -7.56 -4.82
CA LEU A 77 -2.88 -6.46 -5.64
C LEU A 77 -1.64 -6.94 -6.41
N TYR A 78 -1.62 -6.71 -7.72
CA TYR A 78 -0.42 -6.95 -8.50
C TYR A 78 0.71 -5.99 -8.06
N GLY A 79 1.92 -6.50 -7.85
CA GLY A 79 3.08 -5.69 -7.46
C GLY A 79 3.02 -5.13 -6.03
N SER A 80 2.15 -5.64 -5.17
CA SER A 80 2.08 -5.17 -3.77
C SER A 80 3.23 -5.66 -2.90
N SER A 81 3.69 -4.79 -2.02
CA SER A 81 4.45 -5.11 -0.81
C SER A 81 3.58 -5.80 0.26
N ILE A 82 4.24 -6.58 1.12
CA ILE A 82 3.62 -7.25 2.26
C ILE A 82 3.41 -6.22 3.38
N ILE A 83 2.15 -5.85 3.62
CA ILE A 83 1.75 -4.91 4.66
C ILE A 83 0.66 -5.56 5.52
N SER A 84 0.89 -5.62 6.84
CA SER A 84 -0.07 -6.16 7.80
C SER A 84 -1.17 -5.14 8.17
N GLU A 85 -2.25 -5.63 8.77
CA GLU A 85 -3.31 -4.75 9.29
C GLU A 85 -2.77 -3.72 10.31
N ASP A 86 -1.90 -4.14 11.23
CA ASP A 86 -1.30 -3.23 12.22
C ASP A 86 -0.46 -2.14 11.55
N GLN A 87 0.33 -2.50 10.52
CA GLN A 87 1.11 -1.54 9.75
C GLN A 87 0.23 -0.53 8.99
N VAL A 88 -0.97 -0.94 8.55
CA VAL A 88 -1.97 -0.01 7.98
C VAL A 88 -2.41 1.00 9.03
N TYR A 89 -2.71 0.58 10.27
CA TYR A 89 -3.12 1.52 11.32
C TYR A 89 -1.99 2.47 11.71
N ASP A 90 -0.79 1.94 11.97
CA ASP A 90 0.38 2.74 12.35
C ASP A 90 0.74 3.76 11.27
N GLY A 91 0.81 3.32 10.02
CA GLY A 91 1.11 4.20 8.90
C GLY A 91 0.00 5.22 8.64
N CYS A 92 -1.27 4.85 8.72
CA CYS A 92 -2.37 5.81 8.61
C CYS A 92 -2.34 6.86 9.72
N SER A 93 -1.99 6.49 10.96
CA SER A 93 -1.83 7.45 12.06
C SER A 93 -0.74 8.46 11.73
N PHE A 94 0.44 7.96 11.34
CA PHE A 94 1.59 8.80 10.97
C PHE A 94 1.29 9.74 9.79
N ILE A 95 0.71 9.20 8.71
CA ILE A 95 0.34 10.00 7.53
C ILE A 95 -0.70 11.05 7.92
N GLY A 96 -1.68 10.67 8.76
CA GLY A 96 -2.75 11.55 9.25
C GLY A 96 -2.24 12.76 10.04
N GLU A 97 -1.23 12.56 10.89
CA GLU A 97 -0.59 13.65 11.67
C GLU A 97 0.02 14.74 10.78
N SER A 98 0.47 14.38 9.58
CA SER A 98 1.08 15.29 8.60
C SER A 98 0.32 15.35 7.29
N TYR A 99 -1.00 15.09 7.30
CA TYR A 99 -1.83 14.90 6.10
C TYR A 99 -1.62 15.98 5.03
N LYS A 100 -1.57 17.25 5.44
CA LYS A 100 -1.40 18.37 4.50
C LYS A 100 -0.08 18.29 3.72
N LYS A 101 1.03 17.84 4.33
CA LYS A 101 2.32 17.71 3.64
C LYS A 101 2.25 16.71 2.50
N TYR A 102 1.57 15.58 2.71
CA TYR A 102 1.37 14.57 1.68
C TYR A 102 0.46 15.08 0.56
N ILE A 103 -0.65 15.75 0.91
CA ILE A 103 -1.53 16.36 -0.11
C ILE A 103 -0.78 17.40 -0.95
N ASP A 104 0.03 18.24 -0.32
CA ASP A 104 0.80 19.25 -1.04
C ASP A 104 1.83 18.58 -1.96
N LEU A 105 2.49 17.50 -1.52
CA LEU A 105 3.41 16.71 -2.34
C LEU A 105 2.73 16.12 -3.59
N PHE A 106 1.56 15.50 -3.45
CA PHE A 106 0.81 14.94 -4.58
C PHE A 106 0.21 16.01 -5.52
N ASN A 107 0.13 17.27 -5.08
CA ASN A 107 -0.36 18.39 -5.87
C ASN A 107 0.76 19.31 -6.38
N HIS A 108 2.03 19.09 -5.99
CA HIS A 108 3.17 19.92 -6.36
C HIS A 108 3.98 19.34 -7.53
N SER A 109 3.26 18.88 -8.54
CA SER A 109 3.72 19.02 -9.93
C SER A 109 3.16 20.35 -10.45
N TYR A 110 3.94 21.42 -10.33
CA TYR A 110 3.78 22.62 -11.15
C TYR A 110 4.66 22.48 -12.39
#